data_AF-A0A955U897-F1
#
_entry.id   AF-A0A955U897-F1
#
_cell.length_a   1.000
_cell.length_b   1.000
_cell.length_c   1.000
_cell.angle_alpha   90.00
_cell.angle_beta   90.00
_cell.angle_gamma   90.00
#
_symmetry.space_group_name_H-M   'P 1'
#
loop_
_entity.id
_entity.type
_entity.pdbx_description
1 polymer ?
#
loop_
_entity_poly.entity_id
_entity_poly.type
_entity_poly.pdbx_seq_one_letter_code
_entity_poly.pdbx_strand_id
1 'polypeptide(L)'
;MAEHTLNIKMEQLPLFDLDPHDPAATRAWRLRCIETEVALAGALPLRMVHVGEGVQRIGRFEERIEPKIELEHAALFLFTAGQPDVVRSYREGEITVEEADGRFRAVVTLEYAHGTGRWWSARRRVGTNEVGIGVLHGEWTESEGEGIDALDERLREWIDTTGIELGEAQQRLTPTDDTPSLLMGQATLSARPPLDPKVYAQIVGDMVDRQLMERYPVGFEIFAFHDQQVRHFVLESMRLPCPIEDMVRAVASQGPTDAVALRYPGVAEVDGESYRAVFCAVECAGRRWDRVLALKFGPEGRPVAMQVLEQDRGPVPPEGYWLGVEPKNAELTFFLMNAPMPDAPEG
;
A
#
# COMPACT_ATOMS: atom_id res chain seq x y z
N MET A 1 -16.30 -38.30 9.07
CA MET A 1 -15.84 -36.91 9.26
C MET A 1 -15.96 -36.23 7.91
N ALA A 2 -16.53 -35.02 7.85
CA ALA A 2 -16.54 -34.27 6.60
C ALA A 2 -15.11 -33.81 6.31
N GLU A 3 -14.61 -34.15 5.13
CA GLU A 3 -13.33 -33.67 4.63
C GLU A 3 -13.54 -32.22 4.20
N HIS A 4 -12.96 -31.28 4.95
CA HIS A 4 -13.06 -29.86 4.65
C HIS A 4 -11.88 -29.48 3.75
N THR A 5 -12.18 -29.17 2.48
CA THR A 5 -11.18 -28.62 1.55
C THR A 5 -11.17 -27.11 1.67
N LEU A 6 -10.11 -26.56 2.26
CA LEU A 6 -9.89 -25.12 2.35
C LEU A 6 -9.30 -24.61 1.03
N ASN A 7 -10.09 -23.84 0.28
CA ASN A 7 -9.64 -23.18 -0.95
C ASN A 7 -9.14 -21.78 -0.64
N ILE A 8 -7.83 -21.58 -0.65
CA ILE A 8 -7.22 -20.26 -0.51
C ILE A 8 -6.71 -19.80 -1.87
N LYS A 9 -7.22 -18.65 -2.31
CA LYS A 9 -6.66 -17.94 -3.46
C LYS A 9 -5.44 -17.17 -2.99
N MET A 10 -4.27 -17.66 -3.34
CA MET A 10 -3.00 -16.96 -3.16
C MET A 10 -2.69 -16.23 -4.47
N GLU A 11 -2.61 -14.90 -4.41
CA GLU A 11 -2.15 -14.05 -5.49
C GLU A 11 -0.62 -13.99 -5.43
N GLN A 12 0.07 -14.35 -6.50
CA GLN A 12 1.50 -14.10 -6.62
C GLN A 12 1.69 -12.59 -6.75
N LEU A 13 2.37 -12.01 -5.78
CA LEU A 13 2.86 -10.65 -5.87
C LEU A 13 4.09 -10.61 -6.78
N PRO A 14 4.33 -9.48 -7.43
CA PRO A 14 5.59 -9.22 -8.11
C PRO A 14 6.75 -9.43 -7.14
N LEU A 15 7.84 -10.01 -7.64
CA LEU A 15 9.05 -10.18 -6.85
C LEU A 15 9.72 -8.82 -6.71
N PHE A 16 9.75 -8.29 -5.49
CA PHE A 16 10.50 -7.08 -5.19
C PHE A 16 12.01 -7.38 -5.07
N ASP A 17 12.85 -6.39 -5.40
CA ASP A 17 14.26 -6.36 -4.99
C ASP A 17 14.35 -6.11 -3.46
N LEU A 18 13.89 -7.12 -2.73
CA LEU A 18 13.79 -7.20 -1.30
C LEU A 18 14.48 -8.50 -0.90
N ASP A 19 15.59 -8.40 -0.18
CA ASP A 19 16.21 -9.58 0.42
C ASP A 19 15.21 -10.20 1.42
N PRO A 20 14.65 -11.40 1.14
CA PRO A 20 13.69 -12.03 2.03
C PRO A 20 14.32 -12.40 3.39
N HIS A 21 15.65 -12.47 3.46
CA HIS A 21 16.39 -12.76 4.68
C HIS A 21 16.65 -11.51 5.52
N ASP A 22 16.52 -10.30 4.99
CA ASP A 22 16.65 -9.04 5.76
C ASP A 22 15.34 -8.71 6.51
N PRO A 23 15.25 -8.98 7.83
CA PRO A 23 14.02 -8.74 8.59
C PRO A 23 13.65 -7.25 8.63
N ALA A 24 14.62 -6.35 8.65
CA ALA A 24 14.33 -4.93 8.79
C ALA A 24 13.71 -4.40 7.49
N ALA A 25 14.26 -4.79 6.34
CA ALA A 25 13.72 -4.42 5.05
C ALA A 25 12.30 -4.98 4.83
N THR A 26 12.06 -6.26 5.14
CA THR A 26 10.75 -6.89 4.93
C THR A 26 9.69 -6.31 5.85
N ARG A 27 10.01 -6.06 7.13
CA ARG A 27 9.09 -5.42 8.08
C ARG A 27 8.76 -3.99 7.68
N ALA A 28 9.75 -3.18 7.34
CA ALA A 28 9.53 -1.80 6.92
C ALA A 28 8.68 -1.73 5.64
N TRP A 29 8.91 -2.65 4.69
CA TRP A 29 8.06 -2.79 3.51
C TRP A 29 6.61 -3.14 3.88
N ARG A 30 6.39 -4.13 4.77
CA ARG A 30 5.04 -4.51 5.22
C ARG A 30 4.29 -3.38 5.91
N LEU A 31 4.95 -2.68 6.84
CA LEU A 31 4.34 -1.57 7.55
C LEU A 31 3.87 -0.48 6.59
N ARG A 32 4.70 -0.09 5.61
CA ARG A 32 4.31 0.89 4.58
C ARG A 32 3.11 0.43 3.74
N CYS A 33 3.07 -0.84 3.35
CA CYS A 33 1.93 -1.39 2.61
C CYS A 33 0.64 -1.33 3.43
N ILE A 34 0.70 -1.68 4.72
CA ILE A 34 -0.45 -1.61 5.63
C ILE A 34 -0.90 -0.16 5.80
N GLU A 35 0.03 0.76 6.03
CA GLU A 35 -0.27 2.18 6.20
C GLU A 35 -1.00 2.76 4.99
N THR A 36 -0.48 2.45 3.80
CA THR A 36 -1.10 2.85 2.53
C THR A 36 -2.52 2.30 2.42
N GLU A 37 -2.72 1.02 2.72
CA GLU A 37 -4.03 0.39 2.58
C GLU A 37 -5.06 0.89 3.58
N VAL A 38 -4.67 1.10 4.84
CA VAL A 38 -5.56 1.67 5.86
C VAL A 38 -5.93 3.11 5.53
N ALA A 39 -4.96 3.92 5.10
CA ALA A 39 -5.21 5.31 4.72
C ALA A 39 -6.19 5.42 3.53
N LEU A 40 -6.21 4.39 2.68
CA LEU A 40 -7.02 4.36 1.47
C LEU A 40 -8.39 3.72 1.67
N ALA A 41 -8.43 2.49 2.19
CA ALA A 41 -9.64 1.67 2.31
C ALA A 41 -10.36 1.87 3.65
N GLY A 42 -9.70 2.50 4.61
CA GLY A 42 -10.19 2.68 5.97
C GLY A 42 -10.25 1.43 6.83
N ALA A 43 -9.77 0.32 6.28
CA ALA A 43 -9.64 -0.94 6.97
C ALA A 43 -8.48 -1.77 6.40
N LEU A 44 -8.02 -2.74 7.18
CA LEU A 44 -7.09 -3.77 6.72
C LEU A 44 -7.80 -5.14 6.70
N PRO A 45 -8.10 -5.71 5.53
CA PRO A 45 -8.73 -7.03 5.45
C PRO A 45 -7.77 -8.10 5.97
N LEU A 46 -8.34 -9.16 6.56
CA LEU A 46 -7.57 -10.31 7.00
C LEU A 46 -6.89 -10.96 5.79
N ARG A 47 -5.58 -11.21 5.91
CA ARG A 47 -4.78 -11.83 4.85
C ARG A 47 -3.52 -12.50 5.38
N MET A 48 -2.91 -13.32 4.54
CA MET A 48 -1.55 -13.81 4.72
C MET A 48 -0.63 -13.25 3.64
N VAL A 49 0.63 -13.04 3.99
CA VAL A 49 1.68 -12.68 3.04
C VAL A 49 2.85 -13.64 3.22
N HIS A 50 3.35 -14.22 2.13
CA HIS A 50 4.57 -15.01 2.14
C HIS A 50 5.67 -14.26 1.41
N VAL A 51 6.87 -14.30 1.98
CA VAL A 51 8.08 -13.68 1.43
C VAL A 51 9.20 -14.71 1.48
N GLY A 52 9.92 -14.84 0.37
CA GLY A 52 10.84 -15.94 0.17
C GLY A 52 11.71 -15.77 -1.08
N GLU A 53 12.61 -16.71 -1.33
CA GLU A 53 13.48 -16.68 -2.51
C GLU A 53 12.65 -16.91 -3.78
N GLY A 54 12.47 -15.86 -4.59
CA GLY A 54 11.63 -15.93 -5.78
C GLY A 54 10.14 -16.15 -5.46
N VAL A 55 9.72 -15.94 -4.21
CA VAL A 55 8.33 -16.10 -3.77
C VAL A 55 7.87 -14.87 -3.03
N GLN A 56 6.81 -14.28 -3.55
CA GLN A 56 6.05 -13.29 -2.83
C GLN A 56 4.57 -13.47 -3.12
N ARG A 57 3.77 -13.74 -2.09
CA ARG A 57 2.37 -14.11 -2.28
C ARG A 57 1.49 -13.43 -1.25
N ILE A 58 0.28 -13.09 -1.63
CA ILE A 58 -0.75 -12.58 -0.73
C ILE A 58 -2.01 -13.44 -0.85
N GLY A 59 -2.46 -14.01 0.26
CA GLY A 59 -3.72 -14.73 0.35
C GLY A 59 -4.75 -13.88 1.06
N ARG A 60 -5.81 -13.45 0.37
CA ARG A 60 -6.92 -12.72 1.00
C ARG A 60 -8.00 -13.72 1.41
N PHE A 61 -8.57 -13.52 2.60
CA PHE A 61 -9.71 -14.31 3.05
C PHE A 61 -11.01 -13.59 2.64
N GLU A 62 -11.86 -14.21 1.82
CA GLU A 62 -13.14 -13.62 1.41
C GLU A 62 -14.11 -13.56 2.63
N GLU A 63 -14.95 -12.51 2.70
CA GLU A 63 -15.73 -12.02 3.87
C GLU A 63 -16.78 -12.98 4.48
N ARG A 64 -16.79 -14.26 4.15
CA ARG A 64 -17.67 -15.26 4.81
C ARG A 64 -16.84 -16.22 5.63
N ILE A 65 -16.35 -15.73 6.76
CA ILE A 65 -15.61 -16.55 7.70
C ILE A 65 -16.60 -17.06 8.75
N GLU A 66 -17.06 -18.30 8.57
CA GLU A 66 -17.72 -19.02 9.64
C GLU A 66 -16.69 -19.27 10.77
N PRO A 67 -17.09 -19.33 12.05
CA PRO A 67 -16.16 -19.51 13.18
C PRO A 67 -15.24 -20.74 13.05
N LYS A 68 -15.67 -21.76 12.30
CA LYS A 68 -14.86 -22.96 12.01
C LYS A 68 -13.73 -22.69 11.01
N ILE A 69 -13.93 -21.77 10.06
CA ILE A 69 -12.98 -21.39 9.01
C ILE A 69 -11.84 -20.53 9.62
N GLU A 70 -12.14 -19.72 10.65
CA GLU A 70 -11.14 -18.95 11.41
C GLU A 70 -10.04 -19.82 12.05
N LEU A 71 -10.43 -20.97 12.61
CA LEU A 71 -9.52 -21.95 13.22
C LEU A 71 -8.65 -22.67 12.16
N GLU A 72 -9.18 -22.90 10.96
CA GLU A 72 -8.44 -23.51 9.85
C GLU A 72 -7.38 -22.56 9.26
N HIS A 73 -7.59 -21.23 9.34
CA HIS A 73 -6.63 -20.22 8.90
C HIS A 73 -5.41 -20.05 9.83
N ALA A 74 -5.62 -20.22 11.15
CA ALA A 74 -4.56 -20.30 12.15
C ALA A 74 -3.59 -21.46 11.89
N ALA A 75 -4.13 -22.66 11.61
CA ALA A 75 -3.35 -23.82 11.23
C ALA A 75 -2.58 -23.60 9.92
N LEU A 76 -3.15 -22.84 8.97
CA LEU A 76 -2.52 -22.60 7.68
C LEU A 76 -1.35 -21.60 7.72
N PHE A 77 -1.39 -20.61 8.62
CA PHE A 77 -0.26 -19.73 8.92
C PHE A 77 0.97 -20.52 9.38
N LEU A 78 0.74 -21.55 10.20
CA LEU A 78 1.78 -22.45 10.70
C LEU A 78 2.15 -23.56 9.71
N PHE A 79 1.22 -24.02 8.87
CA PHE A 79 1.45 -25.10 7.90
C PHE A 79 2.21 -24.63 6.65
N THR A 80 1.94 -23.42 6.17
CA THR A 80 2.67 -22.81 5.02
C THR A 80 4.09 -22.38 5.36
N ALA A 81 4.45 -22.43 6.64
CA ALA A 81 5.80 -22.25 7.15
C ALA A 81 6.81 -23.30 6.68
N GLY A 82 6.32 -24.45 6.20
CA GLY A 82 7.15 -25.54 5.69
C GLY A 82 7.44 -25.49 4.18
N GLN A 83 7.04 -24.43 3.45
CA GLN A 83 7.36 -24.34 2.03
C GLN A 83 8.86 -24.01 1.83
N PRO A 84 9.60 -24.74 0.99
CA PRO A 84 11.06 -24.61 0.88
C PRO A 84 11.54 -23.20 0.55
N ASP A 85 10.75 -22.49 -0.26
CA ASP A 85 11.13 -21.18 -0.80
C ASP A 85 10.64 -20.03 0.08
N VAL A 86 9.79 -20.28 1.09
CA VAL A 86 9.23 -19.24 1.97
C VAL A 86 10.15 -19.05 3.18
N VAL A 87 10.65 -17.83 3.36
CA VAL A 87 11.53 -17.46 4.48
C VAL A 87 10.74 -16.83 5.62
N ARG A 88 9.69 -16.07 5.29
CA ARG A 88 8.84 -15.36 6.26
C ARG A 88 7.37 -15.46 5.87
N SER A 89 6.53 -15.65 6.87
CA SER A 89 5.07 -15.55 6.74
C SER A 89 4.55 -14.42 7.60
N TYR A 90 3.65 -13.62 7.04
CA TYR A 90 2.92 -12.59 7.76
C TYR A 90 1.44 -12.97 7.81
N ARG A 91 0.83 -12.80 8.99
CA ARG A 91 -0.62 -12.71 9.13
C ARG A 91 -0.95 -11.26 9.42
N GLU A 92 -1.92 -10.72 8.71
CA GLU A 92 -2.28 -9.31 8.81
C GLU A 92 -3.78 -9.15 8.87
N GLY A 93 -4.24 -8.16 9.63
CA GLY A 93 -5.65 -7.79 9.67
C GLY A 93 -5.97 -6.88 10.84
N GLU A 94 -7.25 -6.67 11.06
CA GLU A 94 -7.75 -5.92 12.20
C GLU A 94 -8.12 -6.81 13.37
N ILE A 95 -7.86 -6.30 14.58
CA ILE A 95 -8.34 -6.86 15.83
C ILE A 95 -9.01 -5.78 16.67
N THR A 96 -9.82 -6.19 17.64
CA THR A 96 -10.29 -5.29 18.70
C THR A 96 -9.39 -5.44 19.92
N VAL A 97 -8.88 -4.33 20.43
CA VAL A 97 -7.99 -4.31 21.61
C VAL A 97 -8.70 -3.57 22.73
N GLU A 98 -8.71 -4.17 23.92
CA GLU A 98 -9.08 -3.50 25.17
C GLU A 98 -7.82 -2.97 25.85
N GLU A 99 -7.74 -1.66 26.08
CA GLU A 99 -6.77 -1.01 26.97
C GLU A 99 -7.50 -0.16 28.01
N ALA A 100 -6.75 0.53 28.88
CA ALA A 100 -7.29 1.26 30.03
C ALA A 100 -8.30 2.37 29.65
N ASP A 101 -8.20 2.90 28.43
CA ASP A 101 -9.06 3.94 27.86
C ASP A 101 -10.26 3.38 27.06
N GLY A 102 -10.39 2.06 26.94
CA GLY A 102 -11.56 1.40 26.36
C GLY A 102 -11.21 0.39 25.26
N ARG A 103 -12.22 0.06 24.44
CA ARG A 103 -12.08 -0.81 23.27
C ARG A 103 -11.80 0.03 22.03
N PHE A 104 -10.78 -0.35 21.26
CA PHE A 104 -10.47 0.27 19.98
C PHE A 104 -10.10 -0.79 18.93
N ARG A 105 -10.20 -0.40 17.66
CA ARG A 105 -9.70 -1.20 16.53
C ARG A 105 -8.20 -0.99 16.39
N ALA A 106 -7.46 -2.05 16.11
CA ALA A 106 -6.06 -1.98 15.78
C ALA A 106 -5.78 -2.82 14.55
N VAL A 107 -4.84 -2.36 13.72
CA VAL A 107 -4.22 -3.21 12.70
C VAL A 107 -3.05 -3.94 13.32
N VAL A 108 -2.89 -5.21 12.94
CA VAL A 108 -1.80 -6.08 13.39
C VAL A 108 -1.15 -6.73 12.19
N THR A 109 0.17 -6.79 12.22
CA THR A 109 0.97 -7.70 11.40
C THR A 109 1.76 -8.61 12.35
N LEU A 110 1.70 -9.91 12.10
CA LEU A 110 2.48 -10.92 12.80
C LEU A 110 3.34 -11.66 11.79
N GLU A 111 4.64 -11.46 11.89
CA GLU A 111 5.68 -12.21 11.20
C GLU A 111 6.03 -13.48 11.97
N TYR A 112 6.22 -14.57 11.23
CA TYR A 112 6.93 -15.76 11.67
C TYR A 112 8.08 -16.05 10.71
N ALA A 113 9.30 -16.14 11.26
CA ALA A 113 10.53 -16.35 10.52
C ALA A 113 10.92 -17.83 10.51
N HIS A 114 10.80 -18.46 9.34
CA HIS A 114 11.02 -19.89 9.17
C HIS A 114 12.48 -20.26 9.40
N GLY A 115 12.71 -21.48 9.89
CA GLY A 115 14.05 -21.96 10.26
C GLY A 115 14.60 -21.43 11.59
N THR A 116 14.07 -20.31 12.12
CA THR A 116 14.49 -19.76 13.43
C THR A 116 13.45 -19.92 14.53
N GLY A 117 12.17 -20.09 14.18
CA GLY A 117 11.08 -20.16 15.15
C GLY A 117 10.76 -18.83 15.84
N ARG A 118 11.40 -17.73 15.41
CA ARG A 118 11.17 -16.38 15.91
C ARG A 118 9.94 -15.76 15.27
N TRP A 119 9.25 -14.94 16.05
CA TRP A 119 8.15 -14.13 15.58
C TRP A 119 8.39 -12.66 15.94
N TRP A 120 7.76 -11.79 15.16
CA TRP A 120 7.70 -10.36 15.41
C TRP A 120 6.28 -9.91 15.13
N SER A 121 5.75 -9.03 15.96
CA SER A 121 4.45 -8.41 15.72
C SER A 121 4.56 -6.90 15.83
N ALA A 122 3.78 -6.22 15.01
CA ALA A 122 3.55 -4.80 15.14
C ALA A 122 2.06 -4.52 15.11
N ARG A 123 1.62 -3.67 16.03
CA ARG A 123 0.23 -3.22 16.11
C ARG A 123 0.14 -1.71 16.18
N ARG A 124 -0.92 -1.16 15.59
CA ARG A 124 -1.20 0.28 15.66
C ARG A 124 -2.70 0.52 15.71
N ARG A 125 -3.11 1.49 16.52
CA ARG A 125 -4.52 1.86 16.66
C ARG A 125 -5.06 2.39 15.33
N VAL A 126 -6.25 1.94 14.95
CA VAL A 126 -6.95 2.42 13.76
C VAL A 126 -8.32 2.97 14.14
N GLY A 127 -8.58 4.21 13.73
CA GLY A 127 -9.89 4.84 13.78
C GLY A 127 -10.50 4.90 12.40
N THR A 128 -11.79 5.22 12.34
CA THR A 128 -12.43 5.63 11.10
C THR A 128 -13.10 6.96 11.38
N ASN A 129 -12.81 7.98 10.56
CA ASN A 129 -13.46 9.28 10.72
C ASN A 129 -14.93 9.24 10.24
N GLU A 130 -15.68 10.32 10.43
CA GLU A 130 -17.12 10.42 10.10
C GLU A 130 -17.46 10.11 8.63
N VAL A 131 -16.44 10.04 7.79
CA VAL A 131 -16.53 9.82 6.36
C VAL A 131 -15.87 8.51 5.95
N GLY A 132 -15.60 7.56 6.85
CA GLY A 132 -15.23 6.20 6.43
C GLY A 132 -13.75 6.00 6.03
N ILE A 133 -12.86 6.97 6.24
CA ILE A 133 -11.41 6.81 6.01
C ILE A 133 -10.72 6.36 7.30
N GLY A 134 -9.75 5.47 7.16
CA GLY A 134 -8.96 4.91 8.25
C GLY A 134 -7.86 5.86 8.66
N VAL A 135 -7.72 6.05 9.97
CA VAL A 135 -6.70 6.89 10.57
C VAL A 135 -5.86 6.03 11.50
N LEU A 136 -4.56 5.98 11.27
CA LEU A 136 -3.64 5.34 12.19
C LEU A 136 -3.24 6.32 13.29
N HIS A 137 -3.35 5.89 14.54
CA HIS A 137 -3.05 6.73 15.70
C HIS A 137 -1.81 6.22 16.44
N GLY A 138 -0.97 7.17 16.89
CA GLY A 138 0.25 6.88 17.66
C GLY A 138 1.33 6.22 16.81
N GLU A 139 2.35 5.66 17.47
CA GLU A 139 3.42 4.88 16.83
C GLU A 139 3.07 3.39 16.76
N TRP A 140 3.78 2.63 15.94
CA TRP A 140 3.71 1.17 15.97
C TRP A 140 4.21 0.65 17.33
N THR A 141 3.42 -0.20 17.96
CA THR A 141 3.85 -0.96 19.13
C THR A 141 4.36 -2.31 18.66
N GLU A 142 5.66 -2.55 18.85
CA GLU A 142 6.33 -3.75 18.38
C GLU A 142 6.62 -4.73 19.53
N SER A 143 6.59 -6.01 19.22
CA SER A 143 7.01 -7.09 20.12
C SER A 143 7.66 -8.22 19.33
N GLU A 144 8.54 -8.97 19.99
CA GLU A 144 9.19 -10.14 19.40
C GLU A 144 9.37 -11.26 20.42
N GLY A 145 9.51 -12.47 19.93
CA GLY A 145 9.77 -13.64 20.75
C GLY A 145 10.12 -14.88 19.94
N GLU A 146 10.21 -16.00 20.62
CA GLU A 146 10.55 -17.30 20.04
C GLU A 146 9.54 -18.35 20.50
N GLY A 147 9.01 -19.12 19.55
CA GLY A 147 7.95 -20.08 19.79
C GLY A 147 6.56 -19.42 19.97
N ILE A 148 5.54 -20.13 19.54
CA ILE A 148 4.14 -19.69 19.59
C ILE A 148 3.67 -19.46 21.03
N ASP A 149 4.17 -20.27 21.96
CA ASP A 149 3.85 -20.18 23.39
C ASP A 149 4.33 -18.87 24.05
N ALA A 150 5.21 -18.12 23.39
CA ALA A 150 5.66 -16.81 23.86
C ALA A 150 4.76 -15.65 23.40
N LEU A 151 3.84 -15.87 22.44
CA LEU A 151 2.91 -14.84 21.98
C LEU A 151 1.98 -14.41 23.11
N ASP A 152 1.59 -13.14 23.13
CA ASP A 152 0.57 -12.69 24.07
C ASP A 152 -0.75 -13.44 23.84
N GLU A 153 -1.57 -13.59 24.89
CA GLU A 153 -2.80 -14.40 24.84
C GLU A 153 -3.75 -13.98 23.71
N ARG A 154 -3.80 -12.70 23.33
CA ARG A 154 -4.71 -12.21 22.28
C ARG A 154 -4.16 -12.48 20.89
N LEU A 155 -2.86 -12.29 20.68
CA LEU A 155 -2.20 -12.70 19.45
C LEU A 155 -2.27 -14.21 19.32
N ARG A 156 -2.12 -14.94 20.42
CA ARG A 156 -2.32 -16.38 20.50
C ARG A 156 -3.75 -16.74 20.13
N GLU A 157 -4.79 -16.21 20.76
CA GLU A 157 -6.18 -16.44 20.35
C GLU A 157 -6.44 -16.08 18.88
N TRP A 158 -5.75 -15.06 18.37
CA TRP A 158 -5.82 -14.67 16.96
C TRP A 158 -5.12 -15.68 16.03
N ILE A 159 -4.13 -16.44 16.51
CA ILE A 159 -3.34 -17.41 15.71
C ILE A 159 -3.47 -18.89 16.08
N ASP A 160 -4.11 -19.24 17.19
CA ASP A 160 -3.95 -20.49 17.93
C ASP A 160 -5.35 -20.97 18.38
N THR A 161 -5.71 -22.25 18.44
CA THR A 161 -5.24 -23.54 17.90
C THR A 161 -6.29 -24.53 18.42
N THR A 162 -7.09 -25.12 17.54
CA THR A 162 -7.46 -26.52 17.79
C THR A 162 -6.51 -27.33 16.93
N GLY A 163 -5.94 -28.41 17.47
CA GLY A 163 -5.01 -29.28 16.74
C GLY A 163 -5.70 -29.90 15.53
N ILE A 164 -5.74 -29.15 14.43
CA ILE A 164 -6.31 -29.56 13.16
C ILE A 164 -5.17 -30.16 12.37
N GLU A 165 -5.20 -31.49 12.21
CA GLU A 165 -4.44 -32.16 11.17
C GLU A 165 -4.98 -31.69 9.82
N LEU A 166 -4.21 -30.84 9.12
CA LEU A 166 -4.52 -30.48 7.75
C LEU A 166 -4.18 -31.68 6.85
N GLY A 167 -5.19 -32.24 6.19
CA GLY A 167 -4.97 -33.11 5.03
C GLY A 167 -4.33 -32.34 3.87
N GLU A 168 -4.03 -33.01 2.76
CA GLU A 168 -3.40 -32.40 1.56
C GLU A 168 -4.14 -31.11 1.14
N ALA A 169 -3.59 -29.95 1.51
CA ALA A 169 -4.10 -28.67 1.08
C ALA A 169 -3.70 -28.46 -0.38
N GLN A 170 -4.63 -28.70 -1.30
CA GLN A 170 -4.41 -28.37 -2.71
C GLN A 170 -4.48 -26.85 -2.91
N GLN A 171 -3.31 -26.23 -3.04
CA GLN A 171 -3.21 -24.84 -3.46
C GLN A 171 -3.43 -24.76 -4.97
N ARG A 172 -4.54 -24.16 -5.40
CA ARG A 172 -4.70 -23.71 -6.79
C ARG A 172 -4.26 -22.26 -6.91
N LEU A 173 -3.07 -22.06 -7.46
CA LEU A 173 -2.63 -20.75 -7.95
C LEU A 173 -3.55 -20.36 -9.10
N THR A 174 -4.37 -19.33 -8.88
CA THR A 174 -5.20 -18.76 -9.94
C THR A 174 -4.61 -17.38 -10.23
N PRO A 175 -4.10 -17.12 -11.45
CA PRO A 175 -3.72 -15.76 -11.84
C PRO A 175 -4.91 -14.84 -11.65
N THR A 176 -4.73 -13.72 -10.96
CA THR A 176 -5.78 -12.71 -10.86
C THR A 176 -5.80 -11.93 -12.17
N ASP A 177 -6.90 -12.07 -12.93
CA ASP A 177 -7.19 -11.25 -14.11
C ASP A 177 -7.47 -9.77 -13.77
N ASP A 178 -7.46 -9.39 -12.49
CA ASP A 178 -7.63 -8.01 -12.01
C ASP A 178 -6.33 -7.19 -12.17
N THR A 179 -5.84 -7.07 -13.41
CA THR A 179 -4.80 -6.10 -13.72
C THR A 179 -5.36 -4.70 -13.39
N PRO A 180 -4.67 -3.87 -12.59
CA PRO A 180 -5.08 -2.49 -12.35
C PRO A 180 -5.43 -1.80 -13.67
N SER A 181 -6.64 -1.24 -13.77
CA SER A 181 -7.02 -0.39 -14.89
C SER A 181 -6.17 0.88 -14.84
N LEU A 182 -5.28 1.02 -15.82
CA LEU A 182 -4.48 2.21 -16.05
C LEU A 182 -5.08 3.00 -17.21
N LEU A 183 -5.64 4.16 -16.92
CA LEU A 183 -6.09 5.09 -17.96
C LEU A 183 -4.96 6.09 -18.23
N MET A 184 -4.62 6.29 -19.50
CA MET A 184 -3.61 7.26 -19.91
C MET A 184 -4.25 8.38 -20.71
N GLY A 185 -4.01 9.62 -20.28
CA GLY A 185 -4.31 10.85 -20.99
C GLY A 185 -3.03 11.63 -21.30
N GLN A 186 -3.12 12.54 -22.26
CA GLN A 186 -2.03 13.46 -22.58
C GLN A 186 -2.59 14.86 -22.82
N ALA A 187 -1.88 15.87 -22.33
CA ALA A 187 -2.17 17.28 -22.55
C ALA A 187 -0.88 18.01 -22.96
N THR A 188 -1.05 19.13 -23.66
CA THR A 188 0.05 20.02 -24.05
C THR A 188 -0.11 21.37 -23.35
N LEU A 189 0.92 21.80 -22.65
CA LEU A 189 1.05 23.11 -22.03
C LEU A 189 1.37 24.16 -23.09
N SER A 190 0.98 25.41 -22.83
CA SER A 190 1.23 26.53 -23.74
C SER A 190 2.70 26.98 -23.79
N ALA A 191 3.48 26.63 -22.76
CA ALA A 191 4.91 26.90 -22.66
C ALA A 191 5.55 25.94 -21.65
N ARG A 192 6.87 25.74 -21.76
CA ARG A 192 7.64 24.95 -20.80
C ARG A 192 7.62 25.65 -19.43
N PRO A 193 7.19 24.99 -18.35
CA PRO A 193 7.23 25.58 -17.01
C PRO A 193 8.69 25.77 -16.53
N PRO A 194 8.96 26.74 -15.64
CA PRO A 194 10.21 26.78 -14.91
C PRO A 194 10.38 25.50 -14.07
N LEU A 195 11.64 25.09 -13.83
CA LEU A 195 11.98 23.93 -12.99
C LEU A 195 11.77 24.23 -11.49
N ASP A 196 10.51 24.44 -11.12
CA ASP A 196 10.05 24.72 -9.75
C ASP A 196 8.90 23.78 -9.39
N PRO A 197 9.06 22.88 -8.39
CA PRO A 197 8.02 21.92 -8.02
C PRO A 197 6.71 22.59 -7.58
N LYS A 198 6.76 23.82 -7.04
CA LYS A 198 5.54 24.56 -6.68
C LYS A 198 4.71 24.90 -7.92
N VAL A 199 5.37 25.33 -8.99
CA VAL A 199 4.69 25.67 -10.26
C VAL A 199 4.02 24.45 -10.86
N TYR A 200 4.71 23.31 -10.88
CA TYR A 200 4.13 22.04 -11.34
C TYR A 200 2.95 21.57 -10.47
N ALA A 201 3.02 21.74 -9.15
CA ALA A 201 1.89 21.43 -8.25
C ALA A 201 0.65 22.29 -8.55
N GLN A 202 0.86 23.57 -8.89
CA GLN A 202 -0.22 24.45 -9.32
C GLN A 202 -0.82 24.03 -10.66
N ILE A 203 0.01 23.65 -11.64
CA ILE A 203 -0.47 23.16 -12.95
C ILE A 203 -1.35 21.93 -12.78
N VAL A 204 -0.94 20.96 -11.95
CA VAL A 204 -1.79 19.79 -11.64
C VAL A 204 -3.11 20.23 -11.02
N GLY A 205 -3.07 21.16 -10.05
CA GLY A 205 -4.27 21.71 -9.44
C GLY A 205 -5.24 22.31 -10.46
N ASP A 206 -4.73 23.14 -11.38
CA ASP A 206 -5.53 23.80 -12.43
C ASP A 206 -6.17 22.78 -13.40
N MET A 207 -5.52 21.64 -13.63
CA MET A 207 -6.03 20.58 -14.51
C MET A 207 -7.19 19.79 -13.89
N VAL A 208 -7.11 19.43 -12.60
CA VAL A 208 -8.00 18.40 -12.02
C VAL A 208 -8.81 18.83 -10.80
N ASP A 209 -8.50 19.93 -10.13
CA ASP A 209 -9.16 20.28 -8.86
C ASP A 209 -10.65 20.60 -9.02
N ARG A 210 -11.04 21.18 -10.16
CA ARG A 210 -12.45 21.49 -10.43
C ARG A 210 -13.33 20.23 -10.35
N GLN A 211 -12.79 19.07 -10.73
CA GLN A 211 -13.50 17.80 -10.72
C GLN A 211 -13.74 17.27 -9.30
N LEU A 212 -12.94 17.71 -8.32
CA LEU A 212 -13.07 17.26 -6.92
C LEU A 212 -14.41 17.63 -6.30
N MET A 213 -14.98 18.77 -6.69
CA MET A 213 -16.28 19.21 -6.18
C MET A 213 -17.42 18.30 -6.65
N GLU A 214 -17.21 17.56 -7.73
CA GLU A 214 -18.19 16.64 -8.30
C GLU A 214 -17.92 15.19 -7.86
N ARG A 215 -16.65 14.78 -7.80
CA ARG A 215 -16.24 13.42 -7.44
C ARG A 215 -14.90 13.40 -6.71
N TYR A 216 -14.89 12.79 -5.53
CA TYR A 216 -13.67 12.50 -4.79
C TYR A 216 -12.86 11.38 -5.49
N PRO A 217 -11.53 11.50 -5.63
CA PRO A 217 -10.71 10.48 -6.28
C PRO A 217 -10.66 9.22 -5.41
N VAL A 218 -10.71 8.06 -6.06
CA VAL A 218 -10.71 6.73 -5.42
C VAL A 218 -9.45 5.93 -5.73
N GLY A 219 -8.40 6.59 -6.20
CA GLY A 219 -7.16 5.94 -6.63
C GLY A 219 -6.01 6.94 -6.77
N PHE A 220 -4.95 6.51 -7.45
CA PHE A 220 -3.75 7.32 -7.64
C PHE A 220 -3.74 7.96 -9.03
N GLU A 221 -3.21 9.17 -9.11
CA GLU A 221 -2.97 9.86 -10.37
C GLU A 221 -1.51 10.26 -10.44
N ILE A 222 -0.84 9.88 -11.54
CA ILE A 222 0.57 10.21 -11.77
C ILE A 222 0.63 11.15 -12.97
N PHE A 223 1.36 12.25 -12.83
CA PHE A 223 1.58 13.21 -13.92
C PHE A 223 3.07 13.26 -14.21
N ALA A 224 3.47 12.92 -15.44
CA ALA A 224 4.83 13.08 -15.92
C ALA A 224 4.92 14.26 -16.88
N PHE A 225 5.82 15.20 -16.58
CA PHE A 225 6.04 16.41 -17.36
C PHE A 225 7.30 16.24 -18.21
N HIS A 226 7.14 16.38 -19.53
CA HIS A 226 8.21 16.31 -20.52
C HIS A 226 8.20 17.57 -21.38
N ASP A 227 9.05 18.54 -21.08
CA ASP A 227 9.03 19.87 -21.71
C ASP A 227 7.64 20.53 -21.61
N GLN A 228 6.89 20.56 -22.72
CA GLN A 228 5.53 21.12 -22.78
C GLN A 228 4.44 20.04 -22.73
N GLN A 229 4.79 18.76 -22.63
CA GLN A 229 3.83 17.68 -22.60
C GLN A 229 3.60 17.21 -21.17
N VAL A 230 2.34 16.91 -20.84
CA VAL A 230 1.95 16.25 -19.59
C VAL A 230 1.28 14.95 -19.94
N ARG A 231 1.85 13.84 -19.46
CA ARG A 231 1.18 12.54 -19.47
C ARG A 231 0.50 12.34 -18.13
N HIS A 232 -0.78 12.01 -18.15
CA HIS A 232 -1.62 11.78 -16.97
C HIS A 232 -2.03 10.32 -16.93
N PHE A 233 -1.71 9.66 -15.82
CA PHE A 233 -2.02 8.26 -15.60
C PHE A 233 -2.98 8.17 -14.42
N VAL A 234 -4.11 7.50 -14.59
CA VAL A 234 -5.09 7.24 -13.52
C VAL A 234 -5.07 5.75 -13.22
N LEU A 235 -4.71 5.42 -11.98
CA LEU A 235 -4.76 4.08 -11.42
C LEU A 235 -6.06 3.92 -10.65
N GLU A 236 -7.05 3.27 -11.27
CA GLU A 236 -8.40 3.15 -10.70
C GLU A 236 -8.53 2.04 -9.64
N SER A 237 -7.48 1.22 -9.46
CA SER A 237 -7.43 0.16 -8.45
C SER A 237 -6.53 0.56 -7.29
N MET A 238 -7.05 0.39 -6.07
CA MET A 238 -6.24 0.52 -4.85
C MET A 238 -5.47 -0.77 -4.52
N ARG A 239 -5.67 -1.83 -5.31
CA ARG A 239 -4.90 -3.08 -5.23
C ARG A 239 -3.69 -2.95 -6.12
N LEU A 240 -2.69 -2.22 -5.66
CA LEU A 240 -1.42 -2.14 -6.37
C LEU A 240 -0.59 -3.39 -6.07
N PRO A 241 -0.09 -4.08 -7.11
CA PRO A 241 0.80 -5.21 -6.91
C PRO A 241 2.19 -4.76 -6.45
N CYS A 242 2.54 -3.47 -6.52
CA CYS A 242 3.84 -2.91 -6.12
C CYS A 242 3.68 -1.57 -5.36
N PRO A 243 4.73 -1.08 -4.67
CA PRO A 243 4.72 0.26 -4.07
C PRO A 243 4.40 1.34 -5.11
N ILE A 244 3.59 2.34 -4.73
CA ILE A 244 3.18 3.41 -5.64
C ILE A 244 4.38 4.20 -6.17
N GLU A 245 5.44 4.34 -5.36
CA GLU A 245 6.66 5.04 -5.73
C GLU A 245 7.38 4.38 -6.93
N ASP A 246 7.30 3.05 -7.04
CA ASP A 246 7.87 2.34 -8.19
C ASP A 246 7.03 2.59 -9.45
N MET A 247 5.70 2.70 -9.34
CA MET A 247 4.85 3.16 -10.45
C MET A 247 5.25 4.58 -10.89
N VAL A 248 5.46 5.50 -9.94
CA VAL A 248 5.87 6.88 -10.23
C VAL A 248 7.23 6.91 -10.93
N ARG A 249 8.22 6.15 -10.44
CA ARG A 249 9.55 6.02 -11.06
C ARG A 249 9.48 5.47 -12.47
N ALA A 250 8.70 4.41 -12.69
CA ALA A 250 8.57 3.82 -14.01
C ALA A 250 7.93 4.79 -15.01
N VAL A 251 6.85 5.48 -14.60
CA VAL A 251 6.23 6.54 -15.39
C VAL A 251 7.25 7.64 -15.72
N ALA A 252 8.02 8.09 -14.73
CA ALA A 252 9.06 9.11 -14.92
C ALA A 252 10.23 8.65 -15.81
N SER A 253 10.50 7.35 -15.89
CA SER A 253 11.59 6.78 -16.68
C SER A 253 11.27 6.57 -18.17
N GLN A 254 10.01 6.78 -18.60
CA GLN A 254 9.60 6.64 -20.00
C GLN A 254 10.16 7.73 -20.95
N GLY A 255 11.02 8.61 -20.46
CA GLY A 255 11.71 9.64 -21.23
C GLY A 255 12.36 10.70 -20.34
N PRO A 256 12.97 11.73 -20.94
CA PRO A 256 13.47 12.88 -20.19
C PRO A 256 12.30 13.59 -19.48
N THR A 257 12.25 13.49 -18.16
CA THR A 257 11.16 14.02 -17.33
C THR A 257 11.64 15.22 -16.53
N ASP A 258 11.01 16.37 -16.73
CA ASP A 258 11.32 17.63 -16.02
C ASP A 258 10.79 17.60 -14.58
N ALA A 259 9.58 17.04 -14.40
CA ALA A 259 8.92 16.89 -13.12
C ALA A 259 7.99 15.68 -13.12
N VAL A 260 7.74 15.12 -11.94
CA VAL A 260 6.71 14.10 -11.74
C VAL A 260 5.87 14.44 -10.53
N ALA A 261 4.56 14.26 -10.64
CA ALA A 261 3.62 14.47 -9.56
C ALA A 261 2.86 13.18 -9.25
N LEU A 262 2.71 12.89 -7.96
CA LEU A 262 1.81 11.86 -7.46
C LEU A 262 0.67 12.54 -6.71
N ARG A 263 -0.55 12.28 -7.16
CA ARG A 263 -1.77 12.76 -6.54
C ARG A 263 -2.59 11.59 -6.00
N TYR A 264 -3.06 11.71 -4.76
CA TYR A 264 -3.72 10.61 -4.06
C TYR A 264 -4.64 11.11 -2.95
N PRO A 265 -5.71 10.37 -2.62
CA PRO A 265 -6.56 10.66 -1.48
C PRO A 265 -5.86 10.31 -0.17
N GLY A 266 -6.15 11.06 0.89
CA GLY A 266 -5.66 10.79 2.24
C GLY A 266 -6.37 11.62 3.30
N VAL A 267 -5.70 11.83 4.43
CA VAL A 267 -6.19 12.66 5.54
C VAL A 267 -5.14 13.70 5.90
N ALA A 268 -5.55 14.96 6.03
CA ALA A 268 -4.71 16.05 6.49
C ALA A 268 -5.24 16.60 7.82
N GLU A 269 -4.34 16.92 8.74
CA GLU A 269 -4.68 17.63 9.98
C GLU A 269 -4.49 19.14 9.76
N VAL A 270 -5.52 19.92 10.05
CA VAL A 270 -5.54 21.37 9.90
C VAL A 270 -6.11 21.97 11.18
N ASP A 271 -5.30 22.76 11.88
CA ASP A 271 -5.69 23.41 13.14
C ASP A 271 -6.24 22.42 14.20
N GLY A 272 -5.72 21.19 14.22
CA GLY A 272 -6.13 20.13 15.15
C GLY A 272 -7.36 19.34 14.71
N GLU A 273 -7.93 19.64 13.54
CA GLU A 273 -9.06 18.92 12.96
C GLU A 273 -8.62 18.06 11.76
N SER A 274 -9.17 16.86 11.65
CA SER A 274 -8.85 15.94 10.55
C SER A 274 -9.80 16.12 9.37
N TYR A 275 -9.25 16.35 8.19
CA TYR A 275 -9.98 16.53 6.95
C TYR A 275 -9.64 15.45 5.94
N ARG A 276 -10.63 15.01 5.17
CA ARG A 276 -10.36 14.31 3.91
C ARG A 276 -9.57 15.23 3.02
N ALA A 277 -8.48 14.74 2.45
CA ALA A 277 -7.62 15.55 1.64
C ALA A 277 -7.18 14.86 0.37
N VAL A 278 -6.87 15.65 -0.64
CA VAL A 278 -6.15 15.19 -1.82
C VAL A 278 -4.77 15.78 -1.78
N PHE A 279 -3.79 14.89 -1.69
CA PHE A 279 -2.37 15.23 -1.70
C PHE A 279 -1.89 15.27 -3.14
N CYS A 280 -1.01 16.21 -3.44
CA CYS A 280 -0.24 16.26 -4.68
C CYS A 280 1.20 16.55 -4.29
N ALA A 281 2.02 15.51 -4.28
CA ALA A 281 3.45 15.59 -4.06
C ALA A 281 4.14 15.70 -5.41
N VAL A 282 4.98 16.71 -5.59
CA VAL A 282 5.66 17.00 -6.85
C VAL A 282 7.15 17.03 -6.64
N GLU A 283 7.87 16.26 -7.44
CA GLU A 283 9.33 16.28 -7.50
C GLU A 283 9.81 16.94 -8.79
N CYS A 284 10.74 17.88 -8.65
CA CYS A 284 11.39 18.58 -9.76
C CYS A 284 12.77 19.09 -9.30
N ALA A 285 13.79 18.96 -10.15
CA ALA A 285 15.14 19.48 -9.89
C ALA A 285 15.71 19.09 -8.51
N GLY A 286 15.45 17.86 -8.08
CA GLY A 286 15.93 17.31 -6.81
C GLY A 286 15.22 17.84 -5.55
N ARG A 287 14.10 18.55 -5.70
CA ARG A 287 13.29 19.13 -4.61
C ARG A 287 11.86 18.62 -4.67
N ARG A 288 11.18 18.62 -3.52
CA ARG A 288 9.77 18.22 -3.42
C ARG A 288 8.90 19.33 -2.82
N TRP A 289 7.71 19.47 -3.38
CA TRP A 289 6.66 20.35 -2.90
C TRP A 289 5.38 19.55 -2.74
N ASP A 290 4.69 19.76 -1.61
CA ASP A 290 3.39 19.16 -1.38
C ASP A 290 2.31 20.23 -1.46
N ARG A 291 1.26 19.92 -2.22
CA ARG A 291 0.01 20.68 -2.25
C ARG A 291 -1.10 19.78 -1.73
N VAL A 292 -1.76 20.20 -0.67
CA VAL A 292 -2.79 19.44 0.02
C VAL A 292 -4.10 20.19 -0.06
N LEU A 293 -5.14 19.51 -0.54
CA LEU A 293 -6.49 20.05 -0.64
C LEU A 293 -7.33 19.44 0.47
N ALA A 294 -7.42 20.11 1.60
CA ALA A 294 -8.31 19.70 2.68
C ALA A 294 -9.76 20.03 2.29
N LEU A 295 -10.63 19.02 2.30
CA LEU A 295 -12.02 19.11 1.84
C LEU A 295 -12.98 19.02 3.02
N LYS A 296 -13.96 19.93 3.07
CA LYS A 296 -15.12 19.85 3.94
C LYS A 296 -16.27 19.23 3.17
N PHE A 297 -16.93 18.25 3.76
CA PHE A 297 -18.05 17.53 3.14
C PHE A 297 -19.38 17.98 3.74
N GLY A 298 -20.39 18.14 2.89
CA GLY A 298 -21.77 18.36 3.32
C GLY A 298 -22.46 17.04 3.72
N PRO A 299 -23.70 17.11 4.24
CA PRO A 299 -24.46 15.94 4.70
C PRO A 299 -24.75 14.91 3.60
N GLU A 300 -24.70 15.32 2.33
CA GLU A 300 -24.87 14.44 1.16
C GLU A 300 -23.57 13.71 0.73
N GLY A 301 -22.48 13.85 1.49
CA GLY A 301 -21.20 13.20 1.18
C GLY A 301 -20.45 13.82 0.00
N ARG A 302 -20.79 15.06 -0.39
CA ARG A 302 -20.09 15.84 -1.42
C ARG A 302 -19.21 16.94 -0.81
N PRO A 303 -18.05 17.28 -1.40
CA PRO A 303 -17.27 18.43 -0.97
C PRO A 303 -18.07 19.74 -1.14
N VAL A 304 -18.08 20.56 -0.10
CA VAL A 304 -18.76 21.88 -0.09
C VAL A 304 -17.78 23.04 0.12
N ALA A 305 -16.59 22.76 0.64
CA ALA A 305 -15.50 23.72 0.71
C ALA A 305 -14.15 23.01 0.58
N MET A 306 -13.14 23.75 0.10
CA MET A 306 -11.75 23.31 0.07
C MET A 306 -10.85 24.36 0.71
N GLN A 307 -9.78 23.90 1.35
CA GLN A 307 -8.67 24.70 1.80
C GLN A 307 -7.39 24.16 1.19
N VAL A 308 -6.63 25.04 0.53
CA VAL A 308 -5.33 24.69 -0.05
C VAL A 308 -4.26 24.93 1.00
N LEU A 309 -3.44 23.92 1.25
CA LEU A 309 -2.25 23.99 2.07
C LEU A 309 -1.07 23.68 1.17
N GLU A 310 -0.01 24.47 1.29
CA GLU A 310 1.19 24.28 0.50
C GLU A 310 2.39 24.13 1.44
N GLN A 311 3.26 23.16 1.15
CA GLN A 311 4.42 22.87 1.98
C GLN A 311 5.66 22.61 1.12
N ASP A 312 6.72 23.39 1.37
CA ASP A 312 8.07 23.08 0.87
C ASP A 312 8.63 21.92 1.68
N ARG A 313 8.95 20.80 1.03
CA ARG A 313 9.65 19.68 1.67
C ARG A 313 11.16 19.83 1.55
N GLY A 314 11.65 20.79 0.77
CA GLY A 314 13.07 21.02 0.55
C GLY A 314 13.70 20.01 -0.41
N PRO A 315 15.02 19.79 -0.30
CA PRO A 315 15.73 18.77 -1.07
C PRO A 315 15.21 17.37 -0.76
N VAL A 316 15.07 16.53 -1.79
CA VAL A 316 14.70 15.13 -1.63
C VAL A 316 15.96 14.32 -1.29
N PRO A 317 15.95 13.46 -0.27
CA PRO A 317 17.07 12.60 0.04
C PRO A 317 17.22 11.49 -1.03
N PRO A 318 18.43 10.93 -1.24
CA PRO A 318 18.70 9.97 -2.31
C PRO A 318 17.72 8.78 -2.40
N GLU A 319 17.37 8.20 -1.25
CA GLU A 319 16.44 7.08 -1.12
C GLU A 319 14.99 7.44 -1.48
N GLY A 320 14.67 8.73 -1.43
CA GLY A 320 13.34 9.27 -1.70
C GLY A 320 13.10 9.72 -3.13
N TYR A 321 14.14 9.76 -3.98
CA TYR A 321 14.02 10.25 -5.36
C TYR A 321 13.07 9.40 -6.21
N TRP A 322 12.32 10.10 -7.06
CA TRP A 322 11.51 9.52 -8.13
C TRP A 322 12.13 9.77 -9.50
N LEU A 323 12.69 10.96 -9.73
CA LEU A 323 13.31 11.34 -10.99
C LEU A 323 14.73 10.78 -11.07
N GLY A 324 15.09 10.19 -12.21
CA GLY A 324 16.43 9.65 -12.45
C GLY A 324 16.77 8.40 -11.63
N VAL A 325 15.78 7.79 -10.98
CA VAL A 325 15.91 6.53 -10.25
C VAL A 325 15.06 5.47 -10.95
N GLU A 326 15.67 4.34 -11.28
CA GLU A 326 14.94 3.23 -11.88
C GLU A 326 13.92 2.65 -10.89
N PRO A 327 12.72 2.26 -11.36
CA PRO A 327 11.79 1.52 -10.52
C PRO A 327 12.42 0.20 -10.11
N LYS A 328 12.30 -0.17 -8.82
CA LYS A 328 12.84 -1.45 -8.33
C LYS A 328 12.20 -2.67 -8.98
N ASN A 329 11.04 -2.48 -9.63
CA ASN A 329 10.23 -3.52 -10.27
C ASN A 329 9.93 -3.20 -11.72
N ALA A 330 10.92 -2.69 -12.46
CA ALA A 330 10.78 -2.24 -13.84
C ALA A 330 9.88 -3.16 -14.68
N GLU A 331 10.19 -4.45 -14.76
CA GLU A 331 9.46 -5.41 -15.60
C GLU A 331 7.95 -5.45 -15.31
N LEU A 332 7.56 -5.54 -14.03
CA LEU A 332 6.16 -5.52 -13.66
C LEU A 332 5.55 -4.15 -13.93
N THR A 333 6.24 -3.09 -13.53
CA THR A 333 5.69 -1.75 -13.63
C THR A 333 5.46 -1.34 -15.09
N PHE A 334 6.38 -1.70 -15.99
CA PHE A 334 6.23 -1.49 -17.43
C PHE A 334 5.15 -2.41 -18.04
N PHE A 335 5.04 -3.66 -17.57
CA PHE A 335 3.94 -4.56 -17.93
C PHE A 335 2.57 -3.95 -17.59
N LEU A 336 2.40 -3.42 -16.36
CA LEU A 336 1.17 -2.75 -15.93
C LEU A 336 0.87 -1.48 -16.72
N MET A 337 1.90 -0.82 -17.25
CA MET A 337 1.74 0.36 -18.10
C MET A 337 1.43 0.04 -19.56
N ASN A 338 1.43 -1.23 -19.97
CA ASN A 338 1.47 -1.64 -21.39
C ASN A 338 2.55 -0.87 -22.17
N ALA A 339 3.65 -0.50 -21.50
CA ALA A 339 4.73 0.28 -22.07
C ALA A 339 5.90 -0.64 -22.40
N PRO A 340 6.58 -0.44 -23.55
CA PRO A 340 7.83 -1.14 -23.80
C PRO A 340 8.84 -0.78 -22.70
N MET A 341 9.57 -1.78 -22.20
CA MET A 341 10.72 -1.55 -21.33
C MET A 341 11.68 -0.58 -22.05
N PRO A 342 12.24 0.43 -21.37
CA PRO A 342 13.35 1.19 -21.93
C PRO A 342 14.48 0.21 -22.25
N ASP A 343 15.12 0.39 -23.40
CA ASP A 343 16.30 -0.40 -23.75
C ASP A 343 17.32 -0.28 -22.60
N ALA A 344 17.82 -1.41 -22.10
CA ALA A 344 18.84 -1.40 -21.06
C ALA A 344 19.99 -0.49 -21.49
N PRO A 345 20.49 0.42 -20.62
CA PRO A 345 21.62 1.24 -20.98
C PRO A 345 22.77 0.32 -21.38
N GLU A 346 23.30 0.51 -22.60
CA GLU A 346 24.48 -0.21 -23.06
C GLU A 346 25.63 0.07 -22.08
N GLY A 347 25.94 -0.92 -21.25
CA GLY A 347 27.01 -0.91 -20.26
C GLY A 347 28.01 -2.02 -20.54
#